data_AF-A0A1Z9KMV6-F1
#
_entry.id   AF-A0A1Z9KMV6-F1
#
_cell.length_a   1.000
_cell.length_b   1.000
_cell.length_c   1.000
_cell.angle_alpha   90.00
_cell.angle_beta   90.00
_cell.angle_gamma   90.00
#
_symmetry.space_group_name_H-M   'P 1'
#
loop_
_entity.id
_entity.type
_entity.pdbx_description
1 polymer ?
#
loop_
_entity_poly.entity_id
_entity_poly.type
_entity_poly.pdbx_seq_one_letter_code
_entity_poly.pdbx_strand_id
1 'polypeptide(L)'
;MSLREPPVMCMIHDCATGETTERELTEEEYAIRDDMQAVAEEQQAIMAQKQADAVAGRQKLLDLGLSEDEVTALVGAPAPDGAEDVENPAPAV
;
A
#
# COMPACT_ATOMS: atom_id res chain seq x y z
N MET A 1 -1.30 7.49 32.92
CA MET A 1 -2.35 6.48 32.66
C MET A 1 -2.16 6.05 31.23
N SER A 2 -1.53 4.90 30.99
CA SER A 2 -1.40 4.38 29.63
C SER A 2 -2.77 3.92 29.18
N LEU A 3 -3.33 4.58 28.17
CA LEU A 3 -4.48 4.08 27.44
C LEU A 3 -3.99 2.80 26.74
N ARG A 4 -4.41 1.62 27.21
CA ARG A 4 -4.28 0.40 26.41
C ARG A 4 -5.04 0.64 25.13
N GLU A 5 -4.39 0.45 23.99
CA GLU A 5 -5.07 0.42 22.70
C GLU A 5 -6.23 -0.60 22.78
N PRO A 6 -7.39 -0.26 22.18
CA PRO A 6 -8.54 -1.15 22.22
C PRO A 6 -8.21 -2.47 21.51
N PRO A 7 -8.68 -3.62 22.03
CA PRO A 7 -8.46 -4.90 21.39
C PRO A 7 -9.12 -4.90 20.01
N VAL A 8 -8.40 -5.43 19.03
CA VAL A 8 -8.88 -5.60 17.66
C VAL A 8 -9.65 -6.90 17.57
N MET A 9 -10.89 -6.79 17.10
CA MET A 9 -11.81 -7.90 16.91
C MET A 9 -11.71 -8.43 15.49
N CYS A 10 -11.70 -9.76 15.32
CA CYS A 10 -11.92 -10.39 14.04
C CYS A 10 -13.36 -10.91 13.94
N MET A 11 -13.91 -10.83 12.73
CA MET A 11 -15.23 -11.31 12.39
C MET A 11 -15.07 -12.57 11.54
N ILE A 12 -15.59 -13.68 12.01
CA ILE A 12 -15.56 -14.97 11.32
C ILE A 12 -16.98 -15.26 10.84
N HIS A 13 -17.17 -15.27 9.53
CA HIS A 13 -18.42 -15.66 8.90
C HIS A 13 -18.36 -17.14 8.49
N ASP A 14 -19.26 -17.95 9.05
CA ASP A 14 -19.42 -19.34 8.65
C ASP A 14 -20.39 -19.41 7.46
N CYS A 15 -19.86 -19.63 6.26
CA CYS A 15 -20.66 -19.69 5.03
C CYS A 15 -21.66 -20.87 5.00
N ALA A 16 -21.49 -21.89 5.85
CA ALA A 16 -22.38 -23.06 5.90
C ALA A 16 -23.59 -22.82 6.81
N THR A 17 -23.41 -22.13 7.94
CA THR A 17 -24.52 -21.81 8.87
C THR A 17 -25.10 -20.41 8.65
N GLY A 18 -24.38 -19.53 7.96
CA GLY A 18 -24.71 -18.12 7.81
C GLY A 18 -24.51 -17.30 9.08
N GLU A 19 -23.88 -17.88 10.10
CA GLU A 19 -23.61 -17.22 11.37
C GLU A 19 -22.31 -16.42 11.31
N THR A 20 -22.33 -15.26 11.93
CA THR A 20 -21.13 -14.42 12.12
C THR A 20 -20.77 -14.42 13.58
N THR A 21 -19.50 -14.73 13.87
CA THR A 21 -18.95 -14.67 15.22
C THR A 21 -17.89 -13.59 15.29
N GLU A 22 -17.89 -12.82 16.37
CA GLU A 22 -16.85 -11.83 16.67
C GLU A 22 -16.01 -12.36 17.82
N ARG A 23 -14.69 -12.32 17.66
CA ARG A 23 -13.75 -12.66 18.73
C ARG A 23 -12.55 -11.75 18.71
N GLU A 24 -11.85 -11.66 19.84
CA GLU A 24 -10.55 -11.02 19.89
C GLU A 24 -9.52 -11.84 19.09
N LEU A 25 -8.60 -11.12 18.43
CA LEU A 25 -7.43 -11.74 17.83
C LEU A 25 -6.57 -12.40 18.92
N THR A 26 -5.96 -13.53 18.61
CA THR A 26 -4.94 -14.14 19.49
C THR A 26 -3.61 -13.40 19.37
N GLU A 27 -2.70 -13.59 20.33
CA GLU A 27 -1.38 -12.95 20.31
C GLU A 27 -0.60 -13.28 19.02
N GLU A 28 -0.72 -14.51 18.52
CA GLU A 28 -0.09 -14.92 17.26
C GLU A 28 -0.68 -14.20 16.05
N GLU A 29 -2.00 -13.98 16.03
CA GLU A 29 -2.67 -13.27 14.94
C GLU A 29 -2.38 -11.77 14.97
N TYR A 30 -2.20 -11.19 16.17
CA TYR A 30 -1.67 -9.83 16.32
C TYR A 30 -0.28 -9.72 15.72
N ALA A 31 0.64 -10.64 16.05
CA ALA A 31 2.00 -10.61 15.50
C ALA A 31 2.00 -10.68 13.96
N ILE A 32 1.19 -11.56 13.38
CA ILE A 32 1.05 -11.67 11.92
C ILE A 32 0.51 -10.38 11.31
N ARG A 33 -0.52 -9.78 11.93
CA ARG A 33 -1.10 -8.52 11.45
C ARG A 33 -0.08 -7.40 11.51
N ASP A 34 0.64 -7.27 12.61
CA ASP A 34 1.62 -6.21 12.82
C ASP A 34 2.79 -6.35 11.83
N ASP A 35 3.27 -7.56 11.58
CA ASP A 35 4.28 -7.85 10.56
C ASP A 35 3.78 -7.47 9.15
N MET A 36 2.55 -7.85 8.81
CA MET A 36 1.94 -7.48 7.53
C MET A 36 1.78 -5.97 7.38
N GLN A 37 1.39 -5.28 8.46
CA GLN A 37 1.24 -3.84 8.46
C GLN A 37 2.60 -3.14 8.30
N ALA A 38 3.64 -3.59 9.00
CA ALA A 38 4.98 -3.05 8.88
C ALA A 38 5.52 -3.19 7.45
N VAL A 39 5.32 -4.36 6.82
CA VAL A 39 5.72 -4.59 5.42
C VAL A 39 4.93 -3.69 4.46
N ALA A 40 3.63 -3.51 4.69
CA ALA A 40 2.81 -2.64 3.85
C ALA A 40 3.24 -1.18 3.95
N GLU A 41 3.52 -0.69 5.16
CA GLU A 41 4.02 0.67 5.39
C GLU A 41 5.39 0.90 4.73
N GLU A 42 6.32 -0.07 4.84
CA GLU A 42 7.61 -0.01 4.15
C GLU A 42 7.44 0.05 2.63
N GLN A 43 6.59 -0.81 2.06
CA GLN A 43 6.33 -0.82 0.62
C GLN A 43 5.70 0.48 0.14
N GLN A 44 4.75 1.05 0.90
CA GLN A 44 4.15 2.34 0.58
C GLN A 44 5.20 3.46 0.58
N ALA A 45 6.09 3.50 1.58
CA ALA A 45 7.17 4.48 1.63
C ALA A 45 8.13 4.34 0.43
N ILE A 46 8.51 3.11 0.06
CA ILE A 46 9.37 2.85 -1.10
C ILE A 46 8.68 3.28 -2.39
N MET A 47 7.40 2.98 -2.57
CA MET A 47 6.65 3.36 -3.77
C MET A 47 6.49 4.88 -3.88
N ALA A 48 6.13 5.55 -2.78
CA ALA A 48 6.04 7.00 -2.74
C ALA A 48 7.38 7.67 -3.07
N GLN A 49 8.48 7.15 -2.50
CA GLN A 49 9.83 7.66 -2.79
C GLN A 49 10.19 7.44 -4.27
N LYS A 50 9.92 6.26 -4.84
CA LYS A 50 10.19 5.97 -6.26
C LYS A 50 9.41 6.90 -7.19
N GLN A 51 8.14 7.20 -6.87
CA GLN A 51 7.34 8.13 -7.65
C GLN A 51 7.91 9.55 -7.56
N ALA A 52 8.25 10.01 -6.35
CA ALA A 52 8.89 11.32 -6.15
C ALA A 52 10.22 11.43 -6.90
N ASP A 53 11.06 10.39 -6.85
CA ASP A 53 12.34 10.33 -7.56
C ASP A 53 12.17 10.29 -9.08
N ALA A 54 11.16 9.59 -9.60
CA ALA A 54 10.85 9.57 -11.02
C ALA A 54 10.43 10.96 -11.54
N VAL A 55 9.56 11.66 -10.80
CA VAL A 55 9.14 13.02 -11.13
C VAL A 55 10.32 13.99 -11.05
N ALA A 56 11.08 13.96 -9.94
CA ALA A 56 12.24 14.81 -9.76
C ALA A 56 13.34 14.54 -10.80
N GLY A 57 13.56 13.28 -11.16
CA GLY A 57 14.52 12.87 -12.18
C GLY A 57 14.14 13.39 -13.57
N ARG A 58 12.86 13.24 -13.96
CA ARG A 58 12.36 13.80 -15.22
C ARG A 58 12.50 15.32 -15.25
N GLN A 59 12.13 16.02 -14.18
CA GLN A 59 12.27 17.48 -14.11
C GLN A 59 13.74 17.90 -14.28
N LYS A 60 14.68 17.22 -13.61
CA LYS A 60 16.12 17.50 -13.77
C LYS A 60 16.59 17.31 -15.21
N LEU A 61 16.08 16.30 -15.93
CA LEU A 61 16.46 16.09 -17.33
C LEU A 61 15.93 17.20 -18.24
N LEU A 62 14.71 17.68 -18.00
CA LEU A 62 14.17 18.86 -18.69
C LEU A 62 14.99 20.11 -18.38
N ASP A 63 15.39 20.31 -17.11
CA ASP A 63 16.23 21.44 -16.70
C ASP A 63 17.63 21.41 -17.33
N LEU A 64 18.14 20.23 -17.68
CA LEU A 64 19.39 20.06 -18.44
C LEU A 64 19.24 20.35 -19.93
N GLY A 65 18.03 20.67 -20.39
CA GLY A 65 17.73 21.09 -21.75
C GLY A 65 17.31 19.96 -22.69
N LEU A 66 16.98 18.77 -22.17
CA LEU A 66 16.37 17.72 -22.97
C LEU A 66 14.91 18.08 -23.25
N SER A 67 14.44 17.76 -24.46
CA SER A 67 13.01 17.85 -24.78
C SER A 67 12.20 16.75 -24.10
N GLU A 68 10.89 16.94 -23.98
CA GLU A 68 9.98 15.94 -23.41
C GLU A 68 10.01 14.61 -24.18
N ASP A 69 10.19 14.66 -25.50
CA ASP A 69 10.32 13.47 -26.35
C ASP A 69 11.61 12.70 -26.05
N GLU A 70 12.73 13.40 -25.86
CA GLU A 70 14.01 12.79 -25.50
C GLU A 70 13.99 12.19 -24.09
N VAL A 71 13.39 12.89 -23.12
CA VAL A 71 13.19 12.35 -21.76
C VAL A 71 12.31 11.10 -21.83
N THR A 72 11.22 11.13 -22.60
CA THR A 72 10.33 9.98 -22.78
C THR A 72 11.02 8.80 -23.46
N ALA A 73 11.90 9.05 -24.42
CA ALA A 73 12.71 8.00 -25.04
C ALA A 73 13.71 7.35 -24.06
N LEU A 74 14.20 8.09 -23.06
CA LEU A 74 15.21 7.62 -22.10
C LEU A 74 14.61 6.91 -20.88
N VAL A 75 13.54 7.46 -20.30
CA VAL A 75 12.95 6.99 -19.04
C VAL A 75 11.50 6.52 -19.18
N GLY A 76 10.96 6.48 -20.40
CA GLY A 76 9.58 6.08 -20.67
C GLY A 76 8.57 7.19 -20.40
N ALA A 77 7.31 6.98 -20.77
CA ALA A 77 6.22 7.91 -20.48
C ALA A 77 6.00 8.07 -18.97
N PRO A 78 5.55 9.25 -18.50
CA PRO A 78 5.14 9.38 -17.11
C PRO A 78 4.05 8.35 -16.80
N ALA A 79 4.14 7.70 -15.64
CA ALA A 79 3.05 6.85 -15.17
C ALA A 79 1.77 7.71 -15.06
N PRO A 80 0.59 7.17 -15.43
CA PRO A 80 -0.65 7.91 -15.28
C PRO A 80 -0.84 8.30 -13.81
N ASP A 81 -1.08 9.59 -13.55
CA ASP A 81 -1.53 10.08 -12.25
C ASP A 81 -2.84 9.38 -11.91
N GLY A 82 -2.77 8.39 -11.01
CA GLY A 82 -3.92 7.53 -10.69
C GLY A 82 -3.89 6.14 -11.33
N ALA A 83 -2.71 5.52 -11.53
CA ALA A 83 -2.64 4.08 -11.28
C ALA A 83 -2.93 3.86 -9.79
N GLU A 84 -4.21 3.96 -9.44
CA GLU A 84 -4.77 3.57 -8.15
C GLU A 84 -4.16 2.22 -7.82
N ASP A 85 -3.67 2.10 -6.58
CA ASP A 85 -3.38 0.84 -5.92
C ASP A 85 -4.21 -0.27 -6.58
N VAL A 86 -3.55 -1.16 -7.35
CA VAL A 86 -4.25 -2.31 -7.91
C VAL A 86 -4.82 -3.03 -6.70
N GLU A 87 -6.11 -2.81 -6.56
CA GLU A 87 -7.06 -3.33 -5.61
C GLU A 87 -6.47 -4.54 -4.90
N ASN A 88 -6.08 -4.36 -3.63
CA ASN A 88 -6.03 -5.49 -2.73
C ASN A 88 -7.38 -6.18 -2.91
N PRO A 89 -7.45 -7.38 -3.51
CA PRO A 89 -8.74 -8.00 -3.75
C PRO A 89 -9.34 -8.17 -2.36
N ALA A 90 -10.45 -7.45 -2.12
CA ALA A 90 -11.23 -7.60 -0.91
C ALA A 90 -11.37 -9.10 -0.64
N PRO A 91 -11.13 -9.59 0.60
CA PRO A 91 -11.31 -11.00 0.89
C PRO A 91 -12.73 -11.36 0.46
N ALA A 92 -12.83 -12.27 -0.51
CA ALA A 92 -14.10 -12.72 -1.06
C ALA A 92 -14.97 -13.23 0.10
N VAL A 93 -16.19 -12.69 0.16
CA VAL A 93 -17.29 -13.12 1.05
C VAL A 93 -17.63 -14.59 0.85
#